data_AF-A0A316NHM0-F1
#
_entry.id   AF-A0A316NHM0-F1
#
_cell.length_a   1.000
_cell.length_b   1.000
_cell.length_c   1.000
_cell.angle_alpha   90.00
_cell.angle_beta   90.00
_cell.angle_gamma   90.00
#
_symmetry.space_group_name_H-M   'P 1'
#
loop_
_entity.id
_entity.type
_entity.pdbx_description
1 polymer ?
#
loop_
_entity_poly.entity_id
_entity_poly.type
_entity_poly.pdbx_seq_one_letter_code
_entity_poly.pdbx_strand_id
1 'polypeptide(L)'
;MFPIVIGLFLVMMSNIVLGVSIASIQCTFCKKTLATGIGKTFCIVLGGLLMYICALLNPNILVANIQGIDVNLTDAMELLFTSGIIYYAGKDLKKLKDLLQIDSSKQEGGE
;
A
#
# COMPACT_ATOMS: atom_id res chain seq x y z
N MET A 1 -3.50 -10.31 11.66
CA MET A 1 -2.05 -10.03 11.44
C MET A 1 -1.44 -10.55 10.12
N PHE A 2 -0.94 -11.79 9.99
CA PHE A 2 -0.20 -12.25 8.79
C PHE A 2 -0.90 -12.00 7.43
N PRO A 3 -2.20 -12.30 7.24
CA PRO A 3 -2.88 -12.01 5.97
C PRO A 3 -2.96 -10.51 5.67
N ILE A 4 -3.01 -9.65 6.69
CA ILE A 4 -3.10 -8.19 6.52
C ILE A 4 -1.74 -7.63 6.07
N VAL A 5 -0.64 -8.11 6.64
CA VAL A 5 0.71 -7.72 6.21
C VAL A 5 0.95 -8.12 4.74
N ILE A 6 0.54 -9.33 4.36
CA ILE A 6 0.61 -9.79 2.96
C ILE A 6 -0.30 -8.95 2.07
N GLY A 7 -1.54 -8.70 2.48
CA GLY A 7 -2.49 -7.87 1.73
C GLY A 7 -1.93 -6.48 1.46
N LEU A 8 -1.33 -5.85 2.47
CA LEU A 8 -0.67 -4.56 2.35
C LEU A 8 0.51 -4.61 1.36
N PHE A 9 1.34 -5.66 1.44
CA PHE A 9 2.44 -5.88 0.50
C PHE A 9 1.94 -6.01 -0.96
N LEU A 10 0.92 -6.84 -1.19
CA LEU A 10 0.35 -7.07 -2.52
C LEU A 10 -0.21 -5.79 -3.13
N VAL A 11 -0.98 -5.04 -2.36
CA VAL A 11 -1.56 -3.77 -2.81
C VAL A 11 -0.47 -2.71 -3.06
N MET A 12 0.60 -2.68 -2.25
CA MET A 12 1.75 -1.81 -2.54
C MET A 12 2.49 -2.21 -3.82
N MET A 13 2.64 -3.51 -4.10
CA MET A 13 3.23 -3.99 -5.35
C MET A 13 2.36 -3.65 -6.55
N SER A 14 1.05 -3.87 -6.46
CA SER A 14 0.07 -3.44 -7.47
C SER A 14 0.20 -1.95 -7.77
N ASN A 15 0.32 -1.11 -6.75
CA ASN A 15 0.51 0.33 -6.91
C ASN A 15 1.77 0.69 -7.71
N ILE A 16 2.89 0.00 -7.47
CA ILE A 16 4.12 0.19 -8.24
C ILE A 16 3.89 -0.24 -9.69
N VAL A 17 3.33 -1.43 -9.92
CA VAL A 17 3.08 -1.97 -11.27
C VAL A 17 2.18 -1.03 -12.08
N LEU A 18 1.04 -0.62 -11.53
CA LEU A 18 0.11 0.31 -12.19
C LEU A 18 0.74 1.68 -12.42
N GLY A 19 1.54 2.18 -11.47
CA GLY A 19 2.27 3.44 -11.63
C GLY A 19 3.29 3.38 -12.77
N VAL A 20 3.98 2.25 -12.92
CA VAL A 20 4.91 2.00 -14.02
C VAL A 20 4.19 1.94 -15.35
N SER A 21 3.06 1.22 -15.43
CA SER A 21 2.26 1.13 -16.65
C SER A 21 1.80 2.50 -17.13
N ILE A 22 1.25 3.34 -16.24
CA ILE A 22 0.84 4.70 -16.58
C ILE A 22 2.01 5.56 -17.04
N ALA A 23 3.12 5.55 -16.29
CA ALA A 23 4.30 6.35 -16.63
C ALA A 23 4.94 5.91 -17.96
N SER A 24 4.86 4.62 -18.28
CA SER A 24 5.30 4.08 -19.58
C SER A 24 4.41 4.57 -20.71
N ILE A 25 3.09 4.58 -20.55
CA ILE A 25 2.15 5.05 -21.58
C ILE A 25 2.28 6.56 -21.82
N GLN A 26 2.52 7.33 -20.75
CA GLN A 26 2.70 8.79 -20.83
C GLN A 26 4.13 9.21 -21.21
N CYS A 27 5.05 8.28 -21.49
CA CYS A 27 6.47 8.57 -21.73
C CYS A 27 7.17 9.39 -20.62
N THR A 28 6.66 9.33 -19.38
CA THR A 28 7.21 10.02 -18.20
C THR A 28 7.99 9.09 -17.27
N PHE A 29 8.31 7.88 -17.74
CA PHE A 29 8.97 6.86 -16.93
C PHE A 29 10.31 7.34 -16.36
N CYS A 30 10.40 7.37 -15.03
CA CYS A 30 11.61 7.73 -14.31
C CYS A 30 12.06 6.60 -13.37
N LYS A 31 13.25 6.04 -13.64
CA LYS A 31 13.84 4.95 -12.84
C LYS A 31 14.00 5.31 -11.36
N LYS A 32 14.23 6.59 -11.04
CA LYS A 32 14.34 7.09 -9.66
C LYS A 32 13.03 6.96 -8.89
N THR A 33 11.90 7.18 -9.55
CA THR A 33 10.56 7.04 -8.96
C THR A 33 10.25 5.57 -8.64
N LEU A 34 10.63 4.66 -9.52
CA LEU A 34 10.49 3.22 -9.33
C LEU A 34 11.34 2.71 -8.15
N ALA A 35 12.62 3.09 -8.09
CA ALA A 35 13.50 2.72 -6.98
C ALA A 35 13.00 3.26 -5.63
N THR A 36 12.48 4.49 -5.61
CA THR A 36 11.87 5.08 -4.41
C THR A 36 10.62 4.32 -3.97
N GLY A 37 9.79 3.86 -4.91
CA GLY A 37 8.61 3.04 -4.64
C GLY A 37 8.98 1.72 -3.98
N ILE A 38 9.94 0.99 -4.56
CA ILE A 38 10.44 -0.28 -4.01
C ILE A 38 11.03 -0.09 -2.61
N GLY A 39 11.86 0.94 -2.43
CA GLY A 39 12.47 1.23 -1.12
C GLY A 39 11.43 1.52 -0.04
N LYS A 40 10.37 2.28 -0.36
CA LYS A 40 9.26 2.55 0.58
C LYS A 40 8.53 1.27 0.96
N THR A 41 8.19 0.42 -0.01
CA THR A 41 7.51 -0.85 0.29
C THR A 41 8.38 -1.75 1.16
N PHE A 42 9.68 -1.84 0.88
CA PHE A 42 10.61 -2.62 1.70
C PHE A 42 10.66 -2.14 3.15
N CYS A 43 10.79 -0.83 3.38
CA CYS A 43 10.79 -0.25 4.73
C CYS A 43 9.48 -0.51 5.48
N ILE A 44 8.33 -0.40 4.81
CA ILE A 44 7.02 -0.65 5.44
C ILE A 44 6.87 -2.12 5.84
N VAL A 45 7.25 -3.05 4.96
CA VAL A 45 7.19 -4.49 5.26
C VAL A 45 8.13 -4.86 6.40
N LEU A 46 9.38 -4.37 6.34
CA LEU A 46 10.37 -4.65 7.38
C LEU A 46 9.93 -4.04 8.73
N GLY A 47 9.49 -2.78 8.75
CA GLY A 47 8.97 -2.14 9.95
C GLY A 47 7.76 -2.87 10.54
N GLY A 48 6.84 -3.32 9.67
CA GLY A 48 5.69 -4.09 10.10
C GLY A 48 6.05 -5.46 10.67
N LEU A 49 7.06 -6.12 10.11
CA LEU A 49 7.58 -7.39 10.62
C LEU A 49 8.23 -7.20 12.01
N LEU A 50 9.05 -6.17 12.19
CA LEU A 50 9.68 -5.85 13.48
C LEU A 50 8.62 -5.55 14.55
N MET A 51 7.60 -4.76 14.21
CA MET A 51 6.49 -4.46 15.11
C MET A 51 5.69 -5.72 15.45
N TYR A 52 5.52 -6.65 14.50
CA TYR A 52 4.82 -7.91 14.75
C TYR A 52 5.60 -8.80 15.72
N ILE A 53 6.92 -8.90 15.56
CA ILE A 53 7.79 -9.60 16.51
C ILE A 53 7.72 -8.94 17.90
N CYS A 54 7.70 -7.61 17.96
CA CYS A 54 7.55 -6.86 19.21
C CYS A 54 6.21 -7.17 19.91
N ALA A 55 5.11 -7.21 19.16
CA ALA A 55 3.78 -7.54 19.67
C ALA A 55 3.69 -8.98 20.18
N LEU A 56 4.36 -9.93 19.51
CA LEU A 56 4.46 -11.33 19.97
C LEU A 56 5.26 -11.47 21.27
N LEU A 57 6.36 -10.73 21.41
CA LEU A 57 7.17 -10.73 22.63
C LEU A 57 6.45 -10.05 23.80
N ASN A 58 5.60 -9.06 23.52
CA ASN A 58 4.97 -8.21 24.53
C ASN A 58 3.45 -8.08 24.33
N PRO A 59 2.68 -9.18 24.48
CA PRO A 59 1.25 -9.19 24.15
C PRO A 59 0.38 -8.32 25.07
N ASN A 60 0.90 -7.94 26.24
CA ASN A 60 0.18 -7.13 27.25
C ASN A 60 0.49 -5.62 27.16
N ILE A 61 1.23 -5.15 26.15
CA ILE A 61 1.46 -3.71 25.99
C ILE A 61 0.18 -3.05 25.48
N LEU A 62 -0.38 -2.21 26.34
CA LEU A 62 -1.47 -1.29 26.03
C LEU A 62 -0.88 -0.04 25.37
N VAL A 63 -1.35 0.28 24.17
CA VAL A 63 -0.76 1.36 23.35
C VAL A 63 -1.64 2.60 23.35
N ALA A 64 -2.95 2.41 23.50
CA ALA A 64 -3.91 3.50 23.59
C ALA A 64 -5.14 3.07 24.39
N ASN A 65 -5.80 4.01 25.05
CA ASN A 65 -7.15 3.82 25.57
C ASN A 65 -8.10 4.64 24.71
N ILE A 66 -9.01 3.98 23.99
CA ILE A 66 -9.98 4.64 23.10
C ILE A 66 -11.37 4.39 23.68
N GLN A 67 -12.03 5.45 24.13
CA GLN A 67 -13.39 5.38 24.69
C GLN A 67 -13.51 4.37 25.86
N GLY A 68 -12.48 4.24 26.69
CA GLY A 68 -12.47 3.30 27.81
C GLY A 68 -12.08 1.86 27.43
N ILE A 69 -11.83 1.58 26.15
CA ILE A 69 -11.32 0.28 25.69
C ILE A 69 -9.80 0.39 25.55
N ASP A 70 -9.09 -0.44 26.30
CA ASP A 70 -7.66 -0.59 26.19
C ASP A 70 -7.31 -1.33 24.89
N VAL A 71 -6.64 -0.62 23.98
CA VAL A 71 -6.20 -1.12 22.69
C VAL A 71 -4.76 -1.60 22.83
N ASN A 72 -4.54 -2.88 22.56
CA ASN A 72 -3.20 -3.46 22.60
C ASN A 72 -2.41 -3.14 21.32
N LEU A 73 -1.12 -3.48 21.32
CA LEU A 73 -0.25 -3.24 20.17
C LEU A 73 -0.71 -4.01 18.91
N THR A 74 -1.23 -5.22 19.05
CA THR A 74 -1.73 -6.02 17.92
C THR A 74 -2.93 -5.37 17.25
N ASP A 75 -3.90 -4.87 18.01
CA ASP A 75 -5.11 -4.22 17.51
C ASP A 75 -4.77 -2.89 16.81
N ALA A 76 -3.89 -2.10 17.43
CA ALA A 76 -3.42 -0.85 16.84
C ALA A 76 -2.70 -1.09 15.50
N MET A 77 -1.88 -2.14 15.43
CA MET A 77 -1.22 -2.54 14.19
C MET A 77 -2.20 -3.06 13.13
N GLU A 78 -3.20 -3.83 13.54
CA GLU A 78 -4.22 -4.38 12.65
C GLU A 78 -4.99 -3.25 11.96
N LEU A 79 -5.38 -2.24 12.74
CA LEU A 79 -6.01 -1.03 12.25
C LEU A 79 -5.09 -0.24 11.30
N LEU A 80 -3.84 -0.03 11.69
CA LEU A 80 -2.85 0.68 10.89
C LEU A 80 -2.63 0.02 9.52
N PHE A 81 -2.42 -1.31 9.48
CA PHE A 81 -2.19 -2.00 8.21
C PHE A 81 -3.46 -2.08 7.37
N THR A 82 -4.63 -2.27 7.98
CA THR A 82 -5.91 -2.26 7.27
C THR A 82 -6.17 -0.90 6.61
N SER A 83 -5.95 0.20 7.33
CA SER A 83 -6.06 1.54 6.74
C SER A 83 -5.05 1.76 5.60
N GLY A 84 -3.84 1.21 5.73
CA GLY A 84 -2.85 1.19 4.66
C GLY A 84 -3.33 0.46 3.40
N ILE A 85 -3.96 -0.71 3.56
CA ILE A 85 -4.55 -1.48 2.44
C ILE A 85 -5.61 -0.62 1.76
N ILE A 86 -6.55 -0.04 2.51
CA ILE A 86 -7.62 0.78 1.96
C ILE A 86 -7.05 1.96 1.18
N TYR A 87 -6.06 2.66 1.74
CA TYR A 87 -5.42 3.80 1.10
C TYR A 87 -4.78 3.43 -0.23
N TYR A 88 -3.97 2.37 -0.27
CA TYR A 88 -3.28 1.97 -1.49
C TYR A 88 -4.23 1.30 -2.50
N ALA A 89 -5.20 0.51 -2.06
CA ALA A 89 -6.24 -0.06 -2.92
C ALA A 89 -7.05 1.05 -3.62
N GLY A 90 -7.42 2.11 -2.89
CA GLY A 90 -8.08 3.26 -3.50
C GLY A 90 -7.21 3.96 -4.56
N LYS A 91 -5.90 4.09 -4.29
CA LYS A 91 -4.95 4.63 -5.29
C LYS A 91 -4.79 3.73 -6.50
N ASP A 92 -4.94 2.43 -6.34
CA ASP A 92 -4.83 1.47 -7.44
C ASP A 92 -6.06 1.46 -8.30
N LEU A 93 -7.24 1.48 -7.69
CA LEU A 93 -8.51 1.68 -8.41
C LEU A 93 -8.49 2.98 -9.22
N LYS A 94 -7.97 4.07 -8.63
CA LYS A 94 -7.81 5.33 -9.37
C LYS A 94 -6.89 5.18 -10.59
N LYS A 95 -5.71 4.58 -10.41
CA LYS A 95 -4.78 4.35 -11.53
C LYS A 95 -5.35 3.42 -12.59
N LEU A 96 -6.05 2.38 -12.19
CA LEU A 96 -6.72 1.46 -13.11
C LEU A 96 -7.78 2.20 -13.94
N LYS A 97 -8.58 3.06 -13.30
CA LYS A 97 -9.52 3.94 -14.00
C LYS A 97 -8.80 4.85 -14.99
N ASP A 98 -7.71 5.49 -14.58
CA ASP A 98 -6.92 6.37 -15.45
C ASP A 98 -6.39 5.59 -16.67
N LEU A 99 -5.87 4.36 -16.50
CA LEU A 99 -5.42 3.49 -17.59
C LEU A 99 -6.54 3.17 -18.58
N LEU A 100 -7.71 2.76 -18.09
CA LEU A 100 -8.86 2.43 -18.93
C LEU A 100 -9.36 3.64 -19.74
N GLN A 101 -9.32 4.84 -19.16
CA GLN A 101 -9.72 6.08 -19.84
C GLN A 101 -8.70 6.56 -20.88
N ILE A 102 -7.41 6.33 -20.64
CA ILE A 102 -6.34 6.65 -21.60
C ILE A 102 -6.47 5.78 -22.86
N ASP A 103 -6.86 4.50 -22.72
CA ASP A 103 -7.09 3.63 -23.89
C ASP A 103 -8.30 4.07 -24.72
N SER A 104 -9.41 4.49 -24.09
CA SER A 104 -10.60 4.96 -24.82
C SER A 104 -10.35 6.25 -25.61
N SER A 105 -9.52 7.15 -25.10
CA SER A 105 -9.22 8.43 -25.76
C SER A 105 -8.21 8.31 -26.91
N LYS A 106 -7.48 7.20 -27.01
CA LYS A 106 -6.58 6.91 -28.14
C LYS A 106 -7.29 6.31 -29.36
N GLN A 107 -8.53 5.84 -29.22
CA GLN A 107 -9.32 5.28 -30.33
C GLN A 107 -10.07 6.33 -31.18
N GLU A 108 -10.30 7.55 -30.67
CA GLU A 108 -11.04 8.59 -31.41
C GLU A 108 -10.14 9.57 -32.20
N GLY A 109 -8.82 9.37 -32.18
CA GLY A 109 -7.84 10.26 -32.82
C GLY A 109 -6.88 9.57 -33.80
N GLY A 110 -7.25 8.40 -34.32
CA GLY A 110 -6.52 7.72 -35.40
C GLY A 110 -7.16 8.05 -36.74
N GLU A 111 -6.38 8.72 -37.58
CA GLU A 111 -6.65 9.24 -38.95
C GLU A 111 -7.47 8.34 -39.88
#